data_AF-A0A0G0U853-F1
#
_entry.id   AF-A0A0G0U853-F1
#
_cell.length_a   1.000
_cell.length_b   1.000
_cell.length_c   1.000
_cell.angle_alpha   90.00
_cell.angle_beta   90.00
_cell.angle_gamma   90.00
#
_symmetry.space_group_name_H-M   'P 1'
#
loop_
_entity.id
_entity.type
_entity.pdbx_description
1 polymer ?
#
loop_
_entity_poly.entity_id
_entity_poly.type
_entity_poly.pdbx_seq_one_letter_code
_entity_poly.pdbx_strand_id
1 'polypeptide(L)'
;MEPKTKIPTLLGLSLILVGLGVGVFLANQNQALKSKASPSVEPQNINLVNLSATRASLYWQTQVPAVGFVQLGTPPIATQTFRDERDLQSPQSHQLHFVTLTNLQPSTTYYYKINSGMLTYPPKEFLTFTTLPKTISYDFPPLIGTVINESKKPVVEALITLQIPGMEKLATVTKVAGNFLLPLTEIYPASSSEVIPTFNPDLKATLTIFDDKQQSQIAINPFSAALISSPLILGQDQNLTSPTKAPFVPHFDINNDGKVNSLDRSIILKNFGSKPTQKVADLNQDGVVNNQDLQMMDQSVSR
;
A
#
# COMPACT_ATOMS: atom_id res chain seq x y z
N MET A 1 -77.22 34.27 -32.00
CA MET A 1 -76.71 33.71 -30.72
C MET A 1 -75.71 32.62 -31.09
N GLU A 2 -74.42 32.84 -30.87
CA GLU A 2 -73.39 31.82 -31.16
C GLU A 2 -73.43 30.68 -30.13
N PRO A 3 -73.33 29.41 -30.56
CA PRO A 3 -73.32 28.28 -29.64
C PRO A 3 -71.98 28.20 -28.91
N LYS A 4 -72.03 28.29 -27.58
CA LYS A 4 -70.87 28.17 -26.69
C LYS A 4 -70.47 26.70 -26.61
N THR A 5 -69.44 26.30 -27.36
CA THR A 5 -68.89 24.93 -27.32
C THR A 5 -68.33 24.62 -25.94
N LYS A 6 -68.95 23.66 -25.23
CA LYS A 6 -68.48 23.15 -23.94
C LYS A 6 -67.64 21.89 -24.19
N ILE A 7 -66.39 21.89 -23.75
CA ILE A 7 -65.58 20.67 -23.76
C ILE A 7 -66.15 19.73 -22.68
N PRO A 8 -66.54 18.49 -23.01
CA PRO A 8 -66.99 17.53 -22.02
C PRO A 8 -65.91 17.30 -20.95
N THR A 9 -66.27 17.44 -19.68
CA THR A 9 -65.33 17.41 -18.53
C THR A 9 -64.46 16.14 -18.52
N LEU A 10 -65.01 15.01 -18.95
CA LEU A 10 -64.30 13.73 -19.08
C LEU A 10 -63.19 13.77 -20.15
N LEU A 11 -63.41 14.45 -21.28
CA LEU A 11 -62.40 14.61 -22.33
C LEU A 11 -61.27 15.54 -21.86
N GLY A 12 -61.61 16.62 -21.16
CA GLY A 12 -60.61 17.52 -20.56
C GLY A 12 -59.74 16.80 -19.52
N LEU A 13 -60.36 16.00 -18.64
CA LEU A 13 -59.64 15.26 -17.61
C LEU A 13 -58.73 14.17 -18.21
N SER A 14 -59.19 13.48 -19.25
CA SER A 14 -58.40 12.47 -19.94
C SER A 14 -57.17 13.09 -20.62
N LEU A 15 -57.33 14.26 -21.25
CA LEU A 15 -56.23 15.00 -21.87
C LEU A 15 -55.16 15.40 -20.82
N ILE A 16 -55.59 15.83 -19.64
CA ILE A 16 -54.69 16.20 -18.53
C ILE A 16 -53.93 14.97 -18.03
N LEU A 17 -54.60 13.84 -17.83
CA LEU A 17 -53.98 12.60 -17.35
C LEU A 17 -52.96 12.04 -18.37
N VAL A 18 -53.28 12.09 -19.66
CA VAL A 18 -52.35 11.71 -20.73
C VAL A 18 -51.15 12.66 -20.76
N GLY A 19 -51.39 13.97 -20.68
CA GLY A 19 -50.32 14.97 -20.63
C GLY A 19 -49.38 14.79 -19.43
N LEU A 20 -49.94 14.50 -18.25
CA LEU A 20 -49.17 14.17 -17.04
C LEU A 20 -48.38 12.88 -17.18
N GLY A 21 -48.99 11.83 -17.74
CA GLY A 21 -48.32 10.55 -17.98
C GLY A 21 -47.13 10.70 -18.94
N VAL A 22 -47.32 11.41 -20.04
CA VAL A 22 -46.25 11.74 -21.00
C VAL A 22 -45.19 12.62 -20.35
N GLY A 23 -45.58 13.62 -19.56
CA GLY A 23 -44.65 14.48 -18.83
C GLY A 23 -43.78 13.71 -17.83
N VAL A 24 -44.37 12.83 -17.03
CA VAL A 24 -43.66 11.96 -16.08
C VAL A 24 -42.77 10.95 -16.81
N PHE A 25 -43.26 10.37 -17.90
CA PHE A 25 -42.48 9.44 -18.73
C PHE A 25 -41.25 10.13 -19.32
N LEU A 26 -41.38 11.32 -19.90
CA LEU A 26 -40.27 12.10 -20.44
C LEU A 26 -39.31 12.59 -19.35
N ALA A 27 -39.83 12.99 -18.18
CA ALA A 27 -39.02 13.40 -17.04
C ALA A 27 -38.21 12.23 -16.44
N ASN A 28 -38.75 11.01 -16.49
CA ASN A 28 -38.07 9.79 -16.06
C ASN A 28 -37.11 9.22 -17.11
N GLN A 29 -37.22 9.61 -18.39
CA GLN A 29 -36.40 9.05 -19.46
C GLN A 29 -34.99 9.69 -19.55
N ASN A 30 -34.73 10.87 -18.98
CA ASN A 30 -33.51 11.65 -19.29
C ASN A 30 -32.77 12.30 -18.10
N GLN A 31 -32.73 11.69 -16.91
CA GLN A 31 -31.90 12.19 -15.79
C GLN A 31 -30.57 11.45 -15.59
N ALA A 32 -30.03 10.83 -16.64
CA ALA A 32 -28.63 10.41 -16.67
C ALA A 32 -27.81 11.39 -17.53
N LEU A 33 -27.72 12.65 -17.10
CA LEU A 33 -26.70 13.57 -17.61
C LEU A 33 -25.33 13.09 -17.09
N LYS A 34 -24.79 12.02 -17.68
CA LYS A 34 -23.37 11.70 -17.55
C LYS A 34 -22.62 12.80 -18.29
N SER A 35 -22.12 13.77 -17.52
CA SER A 35 -21.26 14.85 -18.03
C SER A 35 -20.14 14.24 -18.87
N LYS A 36 -20.09 14.61 -20.16
CA LYS A 36 -18.97 14.29 -21.06
C LYS A 36 -17.88 15.35 -20.88
N ALA A 37 -17.37 15.54 -19.67
CA ALA A 37 -16.15 16.32 -19.50
C ALA A 37 -15.04 15.62 -20.30
N SER A 38 -14.27 16.38 -21.08
CA SER A 38 -13.10 15.84 -21.77
C SER A 38 -12.16 15.21 -20.75
N PRO A 39 -11.48 14.09 -21.08
CA PRO A 39 -10.53 13.46 -20.18
C PRO A 39 -9.48 14.49 -19.71
N SER A 40 -9.32 14.61 -18.40
CA SER A 40 -8.51 15.65 -17.77
C SER A 40 -7.13 15.14 -17.35
N VAL A 41 -6.11 16.00 -17.52
CA VAL A 41 -4.77 15.83 -16.94
C VAL A 41 -4.70 16.31 -15.48
N GLU A 42 -5.81 16.79 -14.93
CA GLU A 42 -5.90 17.22 -13.53
C GLU A 42 -5.56 16.05 -12.57
N PRO A 43 -4.64 16.23 -11.63
CA PRO A 43 -4.33 15.24 -10.61
C PRO A 43 -5.55 14.84 -9.78
N GLN A 44 -5.77 13.54 -9.65
CA GLN A 44 -6.83 12.91 -8.84
C GLN A 44 -6.21 11.94 -7.85
N ASN A 45 -6.90 11.67 -6.74
CA ASN A 45 -6.45 10.71 -5.73
C ASN A 45 -5.01 10.96 -5.27
N ILE A 46 -4.68 12.21 -4.94
CA ILE A 46 -3.35 12.60 -4.48
C ILE A 46 -3.13 11.98 -3.09
N ASN A 47 -2.08 11.18 -2.96
CA ASN A 47 -1.74 10.48 -1.73
C ASN A 47 -0.28 10.72 -1.36
N LEU A 48 -0.06 11.01 -0.07
CA LEU A 48 1.26 11.08 0.56
C LEU A 48 1.59 9.72 1.19
N VAL A 49 2.77 9.19 0.89
CA VAL A 49 3.28 7.88 1.34
C VAL A 49 4.78 7.94 1.56
N ASN A 50 5.38 6.88 2.11
CA ASN A 50 6.81 6.83 2.43
C ASN A 50 7.25 8.04 3.29
N LEU A 51 6.36 8.54 4.15
CA LEU A 51 6.61 9.75 4.92
C LEU A 51 7.65 9.44 6.00
N SER A 52 8.72 10.23 6.00
CA SER A 52 9.87 10.05 6.87
C SER A 52 10.37 11.41 7.38
N ALA A 53 11.42 11.40 8.20
CA ALA A 53 12.11 12.61 8.61
C ALA A 53 12.86 13.32 7.48
N THR A 54 13.22 12.61 6.40
CA THR A 54 14.07 13.15 5.31
C THR A 54 13.54 12.89 3.89
N ARG A 55 12.46 12.11 3.76
CA ARG A 55 11.81 11.85 2.47
C ARG A 55 10.30 11.78 2.60
N ALA A 56 9.63 11.93 1.47
CA ALA A 56 8.22 11.60 1.29
C ALA A 56 8.01 11.24 -0.18
N SER A 57 6.99 10.44 -0.49
CA SER A 57 6.57 10.18 -1.86
C SER A 57 5.13 10.62 -2.07
N LEU A 58 4.82 11.04 -3.28
CA LEU A 58 3.48 11.37 -3.73
C LEU A 58 3.11 10.46 -4.89
N TYR A 59 1.87 10.01 -4.90
CA TYR A 59 1.27 9.43 -6.09
C TYR A 59 -0.09 10.05 -6.38
N TRP A 60 -0.44 10.09 -7.65
CA TRP A 60 -1.72 10.56 -8.13
C TRP A 60 -2.05 9.91 -9.47
N GLN A 61 -3.30 10.06 -9.89
CA GLN A 61 -3.83 9.58 -11.16
C GLN A 61 -4.30 10.74 -12.02
N THR A 62 -4.26 10.56 -13.32
CA THR A 62 -4.88 11.43 -14.32
C THR A 62 -5.82 10.59 -15.19
N GLN A 63 -6.80 11.22 -15.85
CA GLN A 63 -7.71 10.46 -16.72
C GLN A 63 -7.05 10.09 -18.05
N VAL A 64 -6.02 10.83 -18.46
CA VAL A 64 -5.21 10.57 -19.66
C VAL A 64 -3.73 10.76 -19.36
N PRO A 65 -2.84 10.01 -20.04
CA PRO A 65 -1.40 10.13 -19.83
C PRO A 65 -0.89 11.57 -20.00
N ALA A 66 -0.07 12.02 -19.05
CA ALA A 66 0.54 13.34 -19.05
C ALA A 66 1.96 13.28 -18.49
N VAL A 67 2.81 14.26 -18.79
CA VAL A 67 4.08 14.43 -18.08
C VAL A 67 3.80 15.03 -16.71
N GLY A 68 4.34 14.42 -15.65
CA GLY A 68 4.05 14.83 -14.27
C GLY A 68 5.30 15.12 -13.45
N PHE A 69 5.27 16.18 -12.64
CA PHE A 69 6.33 16.49 -11.67
C PHE A 69 5.81 17.31 -10.49
N VAL A 70 6.53 17.27 -9.38
CA VAL A 70 6.21 18.04 -8.16
C VAL A 70 7.20 19.19 -8.01
N GLN A 71 6.67 20.39 -7.77
CA GLN A 71 7.46 21.53 -7.31
C GLN A 71 7.28 21.67 -5.81
N LEU A 72 8.39 21.62 -5.06
CA LEU A 72 8.43 21.61 -3.60
C LEU A 72 9.26 22.79 -3.07
N GLY A 73 8.86 23.36 -1.95
CA GLY A 73 9.75 24.17 -1.13
C GLY A 73 9.12 24.59 0.20
N THR A 74 9.75 25.54 0.85
CA THR A 74 9.27 26.17 2.08
C THR A 74 8.83 27.59 1.74
N PRO A 75 7.82 28.16 2.43
CA PRO A 75 7.37 29.50 2.12
C PRO A 75 8.54 30.48 2.23
N PRO A 76 8.65 31.45 1.30
CA PRO A 76 7.63 31.81 0.31
C PRO A 76 7.78 31.13 -1.08
N ILE A 77 8.69 30.15 -1.28
CA ILE A 77 9.04 29.68 -2.64
C ILE A 77 9.17 28.14 -2.72
N ALA A 78 8.49 27.54 -3.70
CA ALA A 78 8.80 26.20 -4.19
C ALA A 78 9.97 26.26 -5.19
N THR A 79 11.15 25.79 -4.80
CA THR A 79 12.39 25.94 -5.58
C THR A 79 12.88 24.62 -6.19
N GLN A 80 12.41 23.49 -5.68
CA GLN A 80 12.91 22.17 -6.07
C GLN A 80 11.90 21.46 -6.95
N THR A 81 12.37 20.85 -8.03
CA THR A 81 11.55 20.06 -8.96
C THR A 81 11.91 18.60 -8.84
N PHE A 82 10.91 17.76 -8.57
CA PHE A 82 11.03 16.31 -8.48
C PHE A 82 10.18 15.67 -9.58
N ARG A 83 10.81 14.81 -10.39
CA ARG A 83 10.16 14.11 -11.50
C ARG A 83 9.65 12.75 -11.05
N ASP A 84 8.85 12.12 -11.90
CA ASP A 84 8.47 10.73 -11.72
C ASP A 84 9.71 9.84 -11.59
N GLU A 85 9.69 8.84 -10.69
CA GLU A 85 10.83 7.96 -10.46
C GLU A 85 11.22 7.12 -11.69
N ARG A 86 10.33 6.98 -12.66
CA ARG A 86 10.59 6.28 -13.92
C ARG A 86 11.29 7.16 -14.95
N ASP A 87 11.26 8.49 -14.79
CA ASP A 87 11.78 9.47 -15.74
C ASP A 87 13.30 9.72 -15.58
N LEU A 88 14.11 8.66 -15.64
CA LEU A 88 15.55 8.73 -15.38
C LEU A 88 16.34 9.57 -16.40
N GLN A 89 15.92 9.56 -17.67
CA GLN A 89 16.61 10.26 -18.76
C GLN A 89 15.86 11.50 -19.22
N SER A 90 14.56 11.35 -19.43
CA SER A 90 13.67 12.41 -19.93
C SER A 90 12.28 12.25 -19.34
N PRO A 91 11.51 13.33 -19.16
CA PRO A 91 10.14 13.24 -18.70
C PRO A 91 9.29 12.42 -19.67
N GLN A 92 8.47 11.50 -19.18
CA GLN A 92 7.56 10.68 -19.98
C GLN A 92 6.11 10.89 -19.56
N SER A 93 5.19 10.53 -20.44
CA SER A 93 3.76 10.60 -20.13
C SER A 93 3.33 9.35 -19.37
N HIS A 94 2.76 9.54 -18.19
CA HIS A 94 2.17 8.50 -17.36
C HIS A 94 0.74 8.86 -17.00
N GLN A 95 -0.08 7.85 -16.72
CA GLN A 95 -1.43 8.06 -16.20
C GLN A 95 -1.48 7.94 -14.67
N LEU A 96 -0.62 7.07 -14.15
CA LEU A 96 -0.39 6.89 -12.73
C LEU A 96 1.01 7.38 -12.42
N HIS A 97 1.14 8.36 -11.54
CA HIS A 97 2.41 9.05 -11.26
C HIS A 97 2.97 8.66 -9.90
N PHE A 98 4.29 8.58 -9.78
CA PHE A 98 4.99 8.31 -8.53
C PHE A 98 6.25 9.16 -8.42
N VAL A 99 6.25 10.12 -7.49
CA VAL A 99 7.36 11.06 -7.29
C VAL A 99 7.88 10.95 -5.86
N THR A 100 9.19 10.78 -5.72
CA THR A 100 9.86 10.80 -4.41
C THR A 100 10.58 12.11 -4.19
N LEU A 101 10.28 12.73 -3.05
CA LEU A 101 10.85 13.96 -2.53
C LEU A 101 11.95 13.58 -1.54
N THR A 102 13.19 13.98 -1.80
CA THR A 102 14.37 13.63 -1.00
C THR A 102 15.04 14.87 -0.41
N ASN A 103 16.03 14.67 0.47
CA ASN A 103 16.82 15.74 1.09
C ASN A 103 15.96 16.72 1.92
N LEU A 104 14.91 16.22 2.55
CA LEU A 104 14.02 17.00 3.40
C LEU A 104 14.62 17.14 4.80
N GLN A 105 14.22 18.19 5.51
CA GLN A 105 14.58 18.40 6.91
C GLN A 105 13.52 17.78 7.82
N PRO A 106 13.89 17.19 8.98
CA PRO A 106 12.94 16.67 9.95
C PRO A 106 12.01 17.76 10.51
N SER A 107 10.81 17.37 10.95
CA SER A 107 9.82 18.26 11.59
C SER A 107 9.55 19.56 10.83
N THR A 108 9.58 19.51 9.49
CA THR A 108 9.50 20.71 8.64
C THR A 108 8.28 20.63 7.74
N THR A 109 7.47 21.70 7.73
CA THR A 109 6.33 21.82 6.81
C THR A 109 6.79 22.29 5.44
N TYR A 110 6.51 21.47 4.44
CA TYR A 110 6.75 21.76 3.04
C TYR A 110 5.45 22.08 2.30
N TYR A 111 5.61 22.87 1.25
CA TYR A 111 4.53 23.38 0.40
C TYR A 111 4.83 22.96 -1.03
N TYR A 112 3.84 22.42 -1.71
CA TYR A 112 4.04 21.87 -3.04
C TYR A 112 2.89 22.12 -3.99
N LYS A 113 3.22 22.05 -5.27
CA LYS A 113 2.29 21.99 -6.40
C LYS A 113 2.65 20.81 -7.29
N ILE A 114 1.63 20.20 -7.89
CA ILE A 114 1.75 19.14 -8.88
C ILE A 114 1.58 19.77 -10.25
N ASN A 115 2.53 19.57 -11.14
CA ASN A 115 2.40 19.94 -12.54
C ASN A 115 2.10 18.68 -13.35
N SER A 116 1.09 18.76 -14.20
CA SER A 116 0.60 17.67 -15.05
C SER A 116 0.30 18.21 -16.44
N GLY A 117 1.14 17.88 -17.42
CA GLY A 117 1.15 18.55 -18.71
C GLY A 117 1.38 20.06 -18.55
N MET A 118 0.44 20.86 -19.05
CA MET A 118 0.47 22.33 -18.91
C MET A 118 -0.29 22.84 -17.68
N LEU A 119 -0.89 21.94 -16.89
CA LEU A 119 -1.70 22.29 -15.73
C LEU A 119 -0.87 22.27 -14.45
N THR A 120 -1.02 23.30 -13.63
CA THR A 120 -0.47 23.35 -12.27
C THR A 120 -1.61 23.23 -11.25
N TYR A 121 -1.49 22.27 -10.34
CA TYR A 121 -2.47 21.94 -9.32
C TYR A 121 -1.90 22.03 -7.89
N PRO A 122 -2.64 22.58 -6.92
CA PRO A 122 -3.83 23.40 -7.12
C PRO A 122 -3.49 24.73 -7.81
N PRO A 123 -4.44 25.35 -8.53
CA PRO A 123 -4.17 26.57 -9.29
C PRO A 123 -3.81 27.76 -8.38
N LYS A 124 -4.46 27.86 -7.21
CA LYS A 124 -4.30 28.99 -6.28
C LYS A 124 -3.40 28.63 -5.10
N GLU A 125 -3.84 27.67 -4.29
CA GLU A 125 -3.21 27.31 -3.03
C GLU A 125 -2.11 26.26 -3.20
N PHE A 126 -1.26 26.15 -2.19
CA PHE A 126 -0.27 25.08 -2.08
C PHE A 126 -0.86 23.93 -1.26
N LEU A 127 -0.56 22.71 -1.67
CA LEU A 127 -0.71 21.55 -0.80
C LEU A 127 0.45 21.54 0.20
N THR A 128 0.24 20.93 1.36
CA THR A 128 1.25 20.87 2.41
C THR A 128 1.39 19.49 3.00
N PHE A 129 2.57 19.22 3.54
CA PHE A 129 2.81 18.09 4.44
C PHE A 129 3.94 18.47 5.41
N THR A 130 4.03 17.76 6.53
CA THR A 130 5.10 17.95 7.51
C THR A 130 5.88 16.64 7.63
N THR A 131 7.19 16.72 7.45
CA THR A 131 8.09 15.57 7.68
C THR A 131 8.09 15.16 9.15
N LEU A 132 8.41 13.90 9.40
CA LEU A 132 8.45 13.37 10.74
C LEU A 132 9.65 13.91 11.53
N PRO A 133 9.60 13.90 12.87
CA PRO A 133 10.78 14.15 13.67
C PRO A 133 11.84 13.08 13.42
N LYS A 134 13.12 13.44 13.59
CA LYS A 134 14.21 12.47 13.55
C LYS A 134 14.17 11.62 14.82
N THR A 135 13.50 10.47 14.74
CA THR A 135 13.41 9.47 15.81
C THR A 135 14.03 8.14 15.36
N ILE A 136 14.03 7.15 16.26
CA ILE A 136 14.44 5.79 15.91
C ILE A 136 13.47 5.26 14.85
N SER A 137 14.01 4.82 13.72
CA SER A 137 13.28 4.13 12.68
C SER A 137 13.72 2.67 12.61
N TYR A 138 12.89 1.85 11.96
CA TYR A 138 13.19 0.44 11.72
C TYR A 138 13.51 0.23 10.24
N ASP A 139 14.56 -0.55 10.00
CA ASP A 139 14.98 -0.97 8.68
C ASP A 139 14.89 -2.49 8.57
N PHE A 140 14.19 -2.94 7.54
CA PHE A 140 14.04 -4.35 7.19
C PHE A 140 14.52 -4.58 5.76
N PRO A 141 14.83 -5.84 5.39
CA PRO A 141 15.01 -6.20 4.00
C PRO A 141 13.84 -5.70 3.14
N PRO A 142 14.10 -5.15 1.95
CA PRO A 142 13.03 -4.66 1.09
C PRO A 142 12.13 -5.82 0.64
N LEU A 143 10.87 -5.52 0.35
CA LEU A 143 10.00 -6.46 -0.36
C LEU A 143 10.30 -6.39 -1.85
N ILE A 144 10.65 -7.54 -2.41
CA ILE A 144 10.97 -7.70 -3.83
C ILE A 144 9.97 -8.66 -4.43
N GLY A 145 9.42 -8.31 -5.60
CA GLY A 145 8.49 -9.18 -6.32
C GLY A 145 8.26 -8.75 -7.76
N THR A 146 7.40 -9.49 -8.43
CA THR A 146 7.02 -9.26 -9.83
C THR A 146 5.51 -9.25 -9.95
N VAL A 147 4.96 -8.30 -10.71
CA VAL A 147 3.54 -8.20 -11.02
C VAL A 147 3.29 -8.63 -12.46
N ILE A 148 2.31 -9.51 -12.66
CA ILE A 148 1.83 -9.96 -13.97
C ILE A 148 0.32 -9.76 -14.08
N ASN A 149 -0.22 -9.71 -15.29
CA ASN A 149 -1.66 -9.73 -15.52
C ASN A 149 -2.17 -11.17 -15.69
N GLU A 150 -3.49 -11.34 -15.87
CA GLU A 150 -4.11 -12.66 -16.09
C GLU A 150 -3.58 -13.40 -17.32
N SER A 151 -3.08 -12.66 -18.32
CA SER A 151 -2.41 -13.22 -19.51
C SER A 151 -0.94 -13.56 -19.28
N LYS A 152 -0.46 -13.56 -18.03
CA LYS A 152 0.92 -13.81 -17.61
C LYS A 152 1.95 -12.84 -18.20
N LYS A 153 1.52 -11.66 -18.65
CA LYS A 153 2.43 -10.62 -19.11
C LYS A 153 2.81 -9.71 -17.94
N PRO A 154 4.07 -9.23 -17.88
CA PRO A 154 4.46 -8.27 -16.86
C PRO A 154 3.61 -7.00 -16.91
N VAL A 155 3.21 -6.51 -15.74
CA VAL A 155 2.53 -5.22 -15.61
C VAL A 155 3.57 -4.19 -15.22
N VAL A 156 3.85 -3.27 -16.15
CA VAL A 156 4.69 -2.10 -15.91
C VAL A 156 3.77 -0.95 -15.46
N GLU A 157 4.27 -0.04 -14.63
CA GLU A 157 3.55 1.15 -14.16
C GLU A 157 2.40 0.94 -13.16
N ALA A 158 2.17 -0.29 -12.69
CA ALA A 158 1.31 -0.50 -11.52
C ALA A 158 1.94 0.12 -10.27
N LEU A 159 1.13 0.77 -9.44
CA LEU A 159 1.52 1.14 -8.08
C LEU A 159 1.33 -0.02 -7.14
N ILE A 160 2.23 -0.12 -6.16
CA ILE A 160 2.13 -1.04 -5.03
C ILE A 160 2.14 -0.20 -3.76
N THR A 161 1.11 -0.29 -2.95
CA THR A 161 1.09 0.31 -1.61
C THR A 161 1.09 -0.78 -0.54
N LEU A 162 1.87 -0.62 0.52
CA LEU A 162 1.85 -1.49 1.69
C LEU A 162 1.21 -0.76 2.86
N GLN A 163 0.12 -1.33 3.37
CA GLN A 163 -0.50 -0.91 4.62
C GLN A 163 -0.18 -1.92 5.71
N ILE A 164 0.65 -1.49 6.67
CA ILE A 164 0.88 -2.20 7.92
C ILE A 164 -0.02 -1.54 8.98
N PRO A 165 -0.77 -2.31 9.80
CA PRO A 165 -1.57 -1.73 10.88
C PRO A 165 -0.73 -0.87 11.84
N GLY A 166 -1.17 0.36 12.11
CA GLY A 166 -0.48 1.29 13.02
C GLY A 166 0.75 2.01 12.44
N MET A 167 1.09 1.78 11.16
CA MET A 167 2.25 2.39 10.49
C MET A 167 1.84 3.38 9.40
N GLU A 168 2.76 4.29 9.09
CA GLU A 168 2.70 5.09 7.88
C GLU A 168 2.72 4.20 6.63
N LYS A 169 1.95 4.59 5.62
CA LYS A 169 1.79 3.81 4.38
C LYS A 169 3.06 3.90 3.54
N LEU A 170 3.52 2.76 3.04
CA LEU A 170 4.64 2.69 2.11
C LEU A 170 4.13 2.45 0.68
N ALA A 171 4.90 2.86 -0.31
CA ALA A 171 4.58 2.59 -1.70
C ALA A 171 5.80 2.54 -2.62
N THR A 172 5.65 1.86 -3.74
CA THR A 172 6.60 1.82 -4.85
C THR A 172 5.83 1.64 -6.16
N VAL A 173 6.53 1.66 -7.28
CA VAL A 173 5.98 1.44 -8.61
C VAL A 173 6.70 0.30 -9.30
N THR A 174 5.97 -0.50 -10.07
CA THR A 174 6.58 -1.50 -10.94
C THR A 174 7.39 -0.83 -12.05
N LYS A 175 8.56 -1.39 -12.33
CA LYS A 175 9.48 -0.93 -13.38
C LYS A 175 9.53 -1.98 -14.50
N VAL A 176 10.70 -2.12 -15.12
CA VAL A 176 10.93 -3.06 -16.23
C VAL A 176 10.56 -4.49 -15.82
N ALA A 177 9.90 -5.20 -16.74
CA ALA A 177 9.45 -6.58 -16.55
C ALA A 177 8.54 -6.77 -15.31
N GLY A 178 7.83 -5.72 -14.88
CA GLY A 178 6.86 -5.78 -13.78
C GLY A 178 7.48 -5.99 -12.41
N ASN A 179 8.80 -5.87 -12.30
CA ASN A 179 9.51 -6.00 -11.04
C ASN A 179 9.31 -4.76 -10.18
N PHE A 180 9.21 -4.95 -8.87
CA PHE A 180 9.23 -3.87 -7.90
C PHE A 180 10.20 -4.18 -6.76
N LEU A 181 10.69 -3.10 -6.15
CA LEU A 181 11.41 -3.11 -4.90
C LEU A 181 10.74 -2.08 -4.02
N LEU A 182 10.17 -2.52 -2.90
CA LEU A 182 9.57 -1.68 -1.88
C LEU A 182 10.53 -1.61 -0.69
N PRO A 183 11.22 -0.48 -0.47
CA PRO A 183 12.05 -0.30 0.70
C PRO A 183 11.22 -0.38 1.97
N LEU A 184 11.62 -1.24 2.90
CA LEU A 184 11.09 -1.30 4.26
C LEU A 184 12.02 -0.58 5.23
N THR A 185 12.47 0.61 4.81
CA THR A 185 13.40 1.45 5.55
C THR A 185 12.69 2.69 6.07
N GLU A 186 13.17 3.23 7.19
CA GLU A 186 12.59 4.43 7.78
C GLU A 186 11.07 4.25 8.06
N ILE A 187 10.64 3.09 8.55
CA ILE A 187 9.23 2.83 8.87
C ILE A 187 8.86 3.53 10.18
N TYR A 188 7.85 4.38 10.12
CA TYR A 188 7.34 5.13 11.28
C TYR A 188 5.91 4.71 11.66
N PRO A 189 5.58 4.75 12.97
CA PRO A 189 4.20 4.67 13.42
C PRO A 189 3.36 5.79 12.80
N ALA A 190 2.10 5.50 12.48
CA ALA A 190 1.17 6.52 12.01
C ALA A 190 0.96 7.56 13.11
N SER A 191 0.89 8.85 12.76
CA SER A 191 0.74 9.96 13.73
C SER A 191 -0.45 9.86 14.69
N SER A 192 -1.49 9.09 14.34
CA SER A 192 -2.67 8.80 15.16
C SER A 192 -2.60 7.50 15.95
N SER A 193 -1.52 6.73 15.82
CA SER A 193 -1.36 5.44 16.48
C SER A 193 -0.71 5.61 17.85
N GLU A 194 -1.47 5.36 18.91
CA GLU A 194 -0.93 5.22 20.28
C GLU A 194 -0.13 3.91 20.46
N VAL A 195 -0.23 3.00 19.50
CA VAL A 195 0.45 1.70 19.53
C VAL A 195 1.87 1.89 19.00
N ILE A 196 2.86 1.66 19.86
CA ILE A 196 4.24 1.40 19.41
C ILE A 196 4.22 0.00 18.78
N PRO A 197 4.40 -0.11 17.46
CA PRO A 197 4.37 -1.39 16.80
C PRO A 197 5.57 -2.21 17.26
N THR A 198 5.31 -3.28 17.99
CA THR A 198 6.32 -4.28 18.30
C THR A 198 6.60 -5.08 17.05
N PHE A 199 7.89 -5.33 16.78
CA PHE A 199 8.29 -6.18 15.67
C PHE A 199 7.69 -7.58 15.86
N ASN A 200 6.80 -7.96 14.95
CA ASN A 200 6.15 -9.26 14.95
C ASN A 200 6.29 -9.86 13.54
N PRO A 201 7.05 -10.96 13.35
CA PRO A 201 7.19 -11.60 12.03
C PRO A 201 5.86 -12.14 11.50
N ASP A 202 4.90 -12.43 12.38
CA ASP A 202 3.54 -12.86 12.03
C ASP A 202 2.59 -11.69 11.78
N LEU A 203 3.07 -10.44 11.86
CA LEU A 203 2.25 -9.27 11.56
C LEU A 203 1.72 -9.39 10.14
N LYS A 204 0.40 -9.25 10.02
CA LYS A 204 -0.27 -9.25 8.73
C LYS A 204 -0.34 -7.82 8.20
N ALA A 205 -0.01 -7.67 6.93
CA ALA A 205 -0.13 -6.42 6.20
C ALA A 205 -0.82 -6.67 4.86
N THR A 206 -1.28 -5.59 4.24
CA THR A 206 -1.93 -5.63 2.93
C THR A 206 -1.08 -4.90 1.92
N LEU A 207 -0.65 -5.60 0.87
CA LEU A 207 -0.21 -4.96 -0.37
C LEU A 207 -1.44 -4.71 -1.23
N THR A 208 -1.64 -3.48 -1.67
CA THR A 208 -2.59 -3.14 -2.72
C THR A 208 -1.81 -2.84 -3.99
N ILE A 209 -2.09 -3.56 -5.06
CA ILE A 209 -1.51 -3.36 -6.39
C ILE A 209 -2.61 -2.80 -7.27
N PHE A 210 -2.35 -1.72 -8.01
CA PHE A 210 -3.36 -1.16 -8.90
C PHE A 210 -2.75 -0.43 -10.10
N ASP A 211 -3.51 -0.44 -11.19
CA ASP A 211 -3.31 0.40 -12.37
C ASP A 211 -4.55 1.32 -12.58
N ASP A 212 -4.77 1.79 -13.81
CA ASP A 212 -5.90 2.62 -14.18
C ASP A 212 -7.25 1.87 -14.27
N LYS A 213 -7.23 0.53 -14.31
CA LYS A 213 -8.41 -0.31 -14.62
C LYS A 213 -8.80 -1.22 -13.48
N GLN A 214 -7.81 -1.71 -12.73
CA GLN A 214 -7.99 -2.82 -11.81
C GLN A 214 -7.07 -2.69 -10.61
N GLN A 215 -7.47 -3.37 -9.54
CA GLN A 215 -6.72 -3.47 -8.31
C GLN A 215 -6.72 -4.90 -7.78
N SER A 216 -5.77 -5.20 -6.91
CA SER A 216 -5.66 -6.46 -6.18
C SER A 216 -5.18 -6.22 -4.76
N GLN A 217 -5.70 -6.99 -3.83
CA GLN A 217 -5.24 -7.03 -2.45
C GLN A 217 -4.50 -8.33 -2.17
N ILE A 218 -3.28 -8.20 -1.67
CA ILE A 218 -2.42 -9.31 -1.31
C ILE A 218 -2.17 -9.25 0.19
N ALA A 219 -2.69 -10.22 0.93
CA ALA A 219 -2.36 -10.38 2.35
C ALA A 219 -0.96 -10.98 2.48
N ILE A 220 -0.08 -10.35 3.25
CA ILE A 220 1.31 -10.78 3.43
C ILE A 220 1.79 -10.67 4.88
N ASN A 221 2.88 -11.38 5.19
CA ASN A 221 3.71 -11.10 6.35
C ASN A 221 4.94 -10.31 5.88
N PRO A 222 4.96 -8.97 6.01
CA PRO A 222 5.92 -8.11 5.31
C PRO A 222 7.36 -8.25 5.82
N PHE A 223 7.53 -8.83 7.01
CA PHE A 223 8.84 -8.96 7.66
C PHE A 223 9.43 -10.37 7.58
N SER A 224 8.65 -11.37 7.15
CA SER A 224 9.09 -12.76 7.11
C SER A 224 9.70 -13.17 5.76
N ALA A 225 9.47 -12.41 4.69
CA ALA A 225 9.92 -12.76 3.35
C ALA A 225 10.37 -11.53 2.56
N ALA A 226 11.69 -11.35 2.43
CA ALA A 226 12.26 -10.29 1.58
C ALA A 226 11.93 -10.49 0.09
N LEU A 227 11.77 -11.74 -0.35
CA LEU A 227 11.45 -12.09 -1.72
C LEU A 227 10.09 -12.78 -1.79
N ILE A 228 9.18 -12.20 -2.57
CA ILE A 228 7.90 -12.82 -2.93
C ILE A 228 8.18 -13.75 -4.12
N SER A 229 8.22 -15.05 -3.84
CA SER A 229 8.65 -16.08 -4.79
C SER A 229 7.66 -16.36 -5.92
N SER A 230 6.38 -16.08 -5.71
CA SER A 230 5.32 -16.25 -6.71
C SER A 230 4.91 -14.90 -7.29
N PRO A 231 4.73 -14.78 -8.63
CA PRO A 231 4.26 -13.53 -9.22
C PRO A 231 2.90 -13.10 -8.67
N LEU A 232 2.76 -11.80 -8.40
CA LEU A 232 1.50 -11.20 -7.98
C LEU A 232 0.65 -10.93 -9.23
N ILE A 233 -0.59 -11.41 -9.25
CA ILE A 233 -1.47 -11.31 -10.42
C ILE A 233 -2.40 -10.12 -10.21
N LEU A 234 -2.22 -9.07 -11.01
CA LEU A 234 -3.12 -7.92 -11.00
C LEU A 234 -4.51 -8.34 -11.53
N GLY A 235 -5.55 -7.92 -10.82
CA GLY A 235 -6.95 -8.34 -11.00
C GLY A 235 -7.37 -9.49 -10.07
N GLN A 236 -6.46 -10.09 -9.31
CA GLN A 236 -6.76 -11.22 -8.42
C GLN A 236 -6.24 -10.99 -7.00
N ASP A 237 -7.11 -11.09 -6.02
CA ASP A 237 -6.72 -11.08 -4.62
C ASP A 237 -5.98 -12.37 -4.27
N GLN A 238 -4.94 -12.25 -3.45
CA GLN A 238 -4.12 -13.40 -3.03
C GLN A 238 -3.85 -13.35 -1.53
N ASN A 239 -3.65 -14.51 -0.93
CA ASN A 239 -3.20 -14.60 0.44
C ASN A 239 -1.86 -15.35 0.47
N LEU A 240 -0.79 -14.58 0.70
CA LEU A 240 0.58 -15.07 0.86
C LEU A 240 1.02 -15.01 2.32
N THR A 241 0.11 -14.76 3.27
CA THR A 241 0.43 -14.99 4.67
C THR A 241 0.71 -16.48 4.83
N SER A 242 1.78 -16.80 5.54
CA SER A 242 1.91 -18.18 6.00
C SER A 242 0.70 -18.44 6.93
N PRO A 243 0.07 -19.63 6.91
CA PRO A 243 -0.74 -20.03 8.05
C PRO A 243 0.14 -19.79 9.27
N THR A 244 -0.40 -19.20 10.34
CA THR A 244 0.32 -19.01 11.59
C THR A 244 0.96 -20.35 11.91
N LYS A 245 2.23 -20.54 11.55
CA LYS A 245 3.01 -21.58 12.18
C LYS A 245 2.95 -21.11 13.60
N ALA A 246 2.36 -21.93 14.48
CA ALA A 246 2.38 -21.70 15.92
C ALA A 246 3.72 -21.03 16.23
N PRO A 247 3.68 -19.88 16.94
CA PRO A 247 4.74 -18.88 16.94
C PRO A 247 6.08 -19.55 16.79
N PHE A 248 6.90 -19.12 15.84
CA PHE A 248 8.31 -19.46 15.87
C PHE A 248 8.89 -18.82 17.14
N VAL A 249 8.65 -19.48 18.28
CA VAL A 249 9.65 -19.61 19.32
C VAL A 249 10.81 -20.22 18.56
N PRO A 250 11.99 -19.59 18.49
CA PRO A 250 13.19 -20.34 18.20
C PRO A 250 13.28 -21.32 19.36
N HIS A 251 12.62 -22.46 19.22
CA HIS A 251 12.48 -23.47 20.25
C HIS A 251 13.86 -23.94 20.72
N PHE A 252 14.88 -23.68 19.90
CA PHE A 252 16.27 -24.02 20.06
C PHE A 252 17.18 -22.84 20.48
N ASP A 253 16.70 -21.58 20.53
CA ASP A 253 17.45 -20.48 21.16
C ASP A 253 17.05 -20.44 22.65
N ILE A 254 17.65 -21.35 23.41
CA ILE A 254 17.27 -21.58 24.80
C ILE A 254 18.03 -20.68 25.78
N ASN A 255 19.00 -19.90 25.28
CA ASN A 255 19.67 -18.85 26.04
C ASN A 255 19.18 -17.42 25.70
N ASN A 256 18.25 -17.27 24.73
CA ASN A 256 17.68 -16.01 24.26
C ASN A 256 18.72 -15.00 23.75
N ASP A 257 19.80 -15.46 23.14
CA ASP A 257 20.85 -14.59 22.57
C ASP A 257 20.60 -14.19 21.11
N GLY A 258 19.51 -14.69 20.51
CA GLY A 258 19.11 -14.44 19.14
C GLY A 258 19.78 -15.35 18.11
N LYS A 259 20.57 -16.35 18.53
CA LYS A 259 21.27 -17.29 17.65
C LYS A 259 21.19 -18.72 18.19
N VAL A 260 20.79 -19.67 17.34
CA VAL A 260 20.87 -21.11 17.70
C VAL A 260 22.28 -21.61 17.41
N ASN A 261 23.08 -21.89 18.45
CA ASN A 261 24.47 -22.28 18.31
C ASN A 261 24.98 -23.24 19.41
N SER A 262 26.30 -23.41 19.50
CA SER A 262 26.93 -24.28 20.51
C SER A 262 26.60 -23.92 21.97
N LEU A 263 26.23 -22.67 22.24
CA LEU A 263 25.84 -22.20 23.57
C LEU A 263 24.50 -22.81 24.00
N ASP A 264 23.52 -22.86 23.11
CA ASP A 264 22.24 -23.55 23.33
C ASP A 264 22.45 -25.05 23.51
N ARG A 265 23.29 -25.64 22.65
CA ARG A 265 23.66 -27.05 22.74
C ARG A 265 24.24 -27.41 24.11
N SER A 266 25.02 -26.49 24.70
CA SER A 266 25.60 -26.68 26.02
C SER A 266 24.55 -26.70 27.14
N ILE A 267 23.44 -25.98 26.99
CA ILE A 267 22.34 -25.96 27.95
C ILE A 267 21.57 -27.28 27.91
N ILE A 268 21.34 -27.85 26.72
CA ILE A 268 20.76 -29.20 26.62
C ILE A 268 21.66 -30.20 27.33
N LEU A 269 22.93 -30.29 26.95
CA LEU A 269 23.88 -31.26 27.51
C LEU A 269 24.02 -31.16 29.04
N LYS A 270 23.98 -29.95 29.61
CA LYS A 270 24.04 -29.73 31.07
C LYS A 270 22.79 -30.23 31.81
N ASN A 271 21.67 -30.38 31.12
CA ASN A 271 20.38 -30.74 31.72
C ASN A 271 19.94 -32.17 31.42
N PHE A 272 20.80 -32.99 30.79
CA PHE A 272 20.52 -34.40 30.47
C PHE A 272 20.01 -35.18 31.70
N GLY A 273 18.91 -35.92 31.50
CA GLY A 273 18.27 -36.75 32.50
C GLY A 273 16.84 -36.32 32.84
N SER A 274 16.20 -37.05 33.74
CA SER A 274 14.76 -36.94 34.05
C SER A 274 14.39 -35.83 35.05
N LYS A 275 15.34 -34.96 35.41
CA LYS A 275 15.14 -33.82 36.33
C LYS A 275 15.96 -32.61 35.88
N PRO A 276 15.66 -32.02 34.71
CA PRO A 276 16.41 -30.89 34.21
C PRO A 276 16.28 -29.69 35.15
N THR A 277 17.39 -29.02 35.44
CA THR A 277 17.39 -27.76 36.20
C THR A 277 16.77 -26.61 35.40
N GLN A 278 16.87 -26.69 34.07
CA GLN A 278 16.29 -25.74 33.13
C GLN A 278 15.31 -26.48 32.23
N LYS A 279 14.01 -26.28 32.49
CA LYS A 279 12.94 -26.93 31.71
C LYS A 279 12.98 -26.58 30.21
N VAL A 280 13.61 -25.46 29.85
CA VAL A 280 13.81 -25.04 28.46
C VAL A 280 14.72 -25.97 27.67
N ALA A 281 15.49 -26.84 28.34
CA ALA A 281 16.33 -27.85 27.69
C ALA A 281 15.56 -29.10 27.23
N ASP A 282 14.33 -29.30 27.72
CA ASP A 282 13.40 -30.36 27.30
C ASP A 282 12.58 -29.83 26.13
N LEU A 283 13.05 -30.12 24.93
CA LEU A 283 12.56 -29.56 23.68
C LEU A 283 11.29 -30.30 23.24
N ASN A 284 11.31 -31.62 23.28
CA ASN A 284 10.12 -32.41 22.93
C ASN A 284 9.03 -32.43 24.02
N GLN A 285 9.30 -31.86 25.21
CA GLN A 285 8.40 -31.79 26.38
C GLN A 285 7.99 -33.17 26.92
N ASP A 286 8.88 -34.17 26.81
CA ASP A 286 8.63 -35.53 27.30
C ASP A 286 9.01 -35.73 28.77
N GLY A 287 9.59 -34.71 29.41
CA GLY A 287 10.03 -34.72 30.80
C GLY A 287 11.44 -35.27 31.01
N VAL A 288 12.18 -35.62 29.95
CA VAL A 288 13.53 -36.19 30.00
C VAL A 288 14.41 -35.57 28.92
N VAL A 289 15.37 -34.74 29.32
CA VAL A 289 16.36 -34.19 28.39
C VAL A 289 17.32 -35.29 27.96
N ASN A 290 17.36 -35.60 26.65
CA ASN A 290 18.15 -36.69 26.11
C ASN A 290 18.65 -36.41 24.66
N ASN A 291 19.14 -37.45 23.97
CA ASN A 291 19.68 -37.32 22.61
C ASN A 291 18.63 -36.90 21.58
N GLN A 292 17.34 -37.09 21.84
CA GLN A 292 16.26 -36.65 20.96
C GLN A 292 16.16 -35.12 20.93
N ASP A 293 16.28 -34.45 22.07
CA ASP A 293 16.33 -32.98 22.15
C ASP A 293 17.54 -32.43 21.39
N LEU A 294 18.69 -33.07 21.55
CA LEU A 294 19.92 -32.71 20.86
C LEU A 294 19.80 -32.85 19.34
N GLN A 295 19.16 -33.93 18.87
CA GLN A 295 18.90 -34.15 17.44
C GLN A 295 17.93 -33.12 16.87
N MET A 296 16.90 -32.73 17.63
CA MET A 296 15.96 -31.69 17.21
C MET A 296 16.68 -30.35 17.01
N MET A 297 17.60 -30.01 17.91
CA MET A 297 18.45 -28.82 17.77
C MET A 297 19.39 -28.91 16.57
N ASP A 298 20.11 -30.01 16.38
CA ASP A 298 21.06 -30.17 15.27
C ASP A 298 20.34 -30.12 13.90
N GLN A 299 19.10 -30.62 13.80
CA GLN A 299 18.25 -30.48 12.61
C GLN A 299 17.78 -29.05 12.34
N SER A 300 17.68 -28.22 13.38
CA SER A 300 17.27 -26.82 13.24
C SER A 300 18.36 -25.92 12.68
N VAL A 301 19.63 -26.22 12.97
CA VAL A 301 20.81 -25.47 12.49
C VAL A 301 21.15 -25.83 11.03
N SER A 302 20.64 -26.96 10.54
CA SER A 302 20.92 -27.49 9.19
C SER A 302 19.91 -27.05 8.10
N ARG A 303 19.00 -26.12 8.41
CA ARG A 303 17.98 -25.58 7.49
C ARG A 303 18.14 -24.08 7.31
#